data_AF-B6VNL7-F1
#
_entry.id   AF-B6VNL7-F1
#
_cell.length_a   1.000
_cell.length_b   1.000
_cell.length_c   1.000
_cell.angle_alpha   90.00
_cell.angle_beta   90.00
_cell.angle_gamma   90.00
#
_symmetry.space_group_name_H-M   'P 1'
#
loop_
_entity.id
_entity.type
_entity.pdbx_description
1 polymer ?
#
loop_
_entity_poly.entity_id
_entity_poly.type
_entity_poly.pdbx_seq_one_letter_code
_entity_poly.pdbx_strand_id
1 'polypeptide(L)'
;MLAQGVVAKYRDHLPLYRQQQIYARNGVTLARSTLSDRVGQVAVTLQPLADVLKQTLLASPVLHADETPLPILAPGKGQTQRAYLWTICYWPRYLAGSGVL
;
A
#
# COMPACT_ATOMS: atom_id res chain seq x y z
N MET A 1 -12.96 13.10 2.17
CA MET A 1 -12.75 12.34 0.91
C MET A 1 -11.40 11.62 0.83
N LEU A 2 -10.28 12.19 1.32
CA LEU A 2 -8.95 11.57 1.18
C LEU A 2 -8.84 10.19 1.84
N ALA A 3 -9.22 10.07 3.13
CA ALA A 3 -9.21 8.80 3.85
C ALA A 3 -10.06 7.74 3.12
N GLN A 4 -11.28 8.08 2.72
CA GLN A 4 -12.16 7.17 1.99
C GLN A 4 -11.57 6.70 0.66
N GLY A 5 -10.98 7.59 -0.15
CA GLY A 5 -10.40 7.21 -1.44
C GLY A 5 -9.22 6.25 -1.30
N VAL A 6 -8.37 6.46 -0.29
CA VAL A 6 -7.22 5.62 0.02
C VAL A 6 -7.65 4.28 0.61
N VAL A 7 -8.58 4.28 1.58
CA VAL A 7 -9.14 3.05 2.15
C VAL A 7 -9.83 2.23 1.08
N ALA A 8 -10.70 2.84 0.28
CA ALA A 8 -11.37 2.13 -0.81
C ALA A 8 -10.36 1.55 -1.82
N LYS A 9 -9.26 2.24 -2.10
CA LYS A 9 -8.23 1.75 -3.01
C LYS A 9 -7.48 0.54 -2.46
N TYR A 10 -7.01 0.63 -1.21
CA TYR A 10 -6.07 -0.35 -0.65
C TYR A 10 -6.74 -1.44 0.19
N ARG A 11 -7.81 -1.13 0.93
CA ARG A 11 -8.57 -2.09 1.75
C ARG A 11 -9.68 -2.77 0.95
N ASP A 12 -10.42 -1.99 0.16
CA ASP A 12 -11.60 -2.51 -0.57
C ASP A 12 -11.28 -2.86 -2.03
N HIS A 13 -10.01 -2.78 -2.42
CA HIS A 13 -9.52 -3.10 -3.77
C HIS A 13 -10.27 -2.36 -4.90
N LEU A 14 -10.68 -1.12 -4.66
CA LEU A 14 -11.42 -0.30 -5.62
C LEU A 14 -10.48 0.59 -6.43
N PRO A 15 -10.12 0.22 -7.68
CA PRO A 15 -9.16 0.97 -8.49
C PRO A 15 -9.67 2.38 -8.83
N LEU A 16 -8.74 3.33 -9.02
CA LEU A 16 -9.05 4.76 -9.17
C LEU A 16 -10.02 5.09 -10.33
N TYR A 17 -9.94 4.37 -11.45
CA TYR A 17 -10.87 4.57 -12.56
C TYR A 17 -12.31 4.22 -12.17
N ARG A 18 -12.49 3.22 -11.31
CA ARG A 18 -13.79 2.77 -10.82
C ARG A 18 -14.33 3.73 -9.76
N GLN A 19 -13.45 4.26 -8.90
CA GLN A 19 -13.80 5.34 -7.99
C GLN A 19 -14.28 6.59 -8.75
N GLN A 20 -13.58 7.00 -9.81
CA GLN A 20 -14.02 8.12 -10.66
C GLN A 20 -15.44 7.89 -11.20
N GLN A 21 -15.74 6.69 -11.71
CA GLN A 21 -17.08 6.38 -12.23
C GLN A 21 -18.15 6.48 -11.13
N ILE A 22 -17.84 6.04 -9.90
CA ILE A 22 -18.76 6.15 -8.76
C ILE A 22 -19.01 7.62 -8.39
N TYR A 23 -17.97 8.46 -8.38
CA TYR A 23 -18.15 9.90 -8.14
C TYR A 23 -18.97 10.56 -9.25
N ALA A 24 -18.73 10.20 -10.52
CA ALA A 24 -19.48 10.73 -11.65
C ALA A 24 -20.98 10.42 -11.58
N ARG A 25 -21.35 9.23 -11.06
CA ARG A 25 -22.77 8.86 -10.82
C ARG A 25 -23.46 9.75 -9.79
N ASN A 26 -22.69 10.34 -8.86
CA ASN A 26 -23.18 11.26 -7.86
C ASN A 26 -23.02 12.73 -8.30
N GLY A 27 -22.83 12.99 -9.60
CA GLY A 27 -22.67 14.34 -10.14
C GLY A 27 -21.29 14.97 -9.93
N VAL A 28 -20.31 14.21 -9.42
CA VAL A 28 -18.96 14.71 -9.10
C VAL A 28 -17.96 14.21 -10.14
N THR A 29 -17.59 15.06 -11.09
CA THR A 29 -16.59 14.73 -12.11
C THR A 29 -15.18 15.01 -11.58
N LEU A 30 -14.44 13.96 -11.26
CA LEU A 30 -13.04 14.04 -10.82
C LEU A 30 -12.14 13.35 -11.84
N ALA A 31 -11.04 13.99 -12.21
CA ALA A 31 -10.03 13.35 -13.04
C ALA A 31 -9.26 12.27 -12.25
N ARG A 32 -8.87 11.18 -12.92
CA ARG A 32 -7.99 10.14 -12.33
C ARG A 32 -6.69 10.71 -11.80
N SER A 33 -6.12 11.71 -12.48
CA SER A 33 -4.90 12.41 -12.05
C SER A 33 -5.10 13.03 -10.68
N THR A 34 -6.17 13.79 -10.48
CA THR A 34 -6.50 14.39 -9.17
C THR A 34 -6.65 13.34 -8.07
N LEU A 35 -7.29 12.20 -8.36
CA LEU A 35 -7.39 11.10 -7.39
C LEU A 35 -6.01 10.49 -7.08
N SER A 36 -5.14 10.35 -8.09
CA SER A 36 -3.78 9.87 -7.93
C SER A 36 -2.92 10.84 -7.11
N ASP A 37 -3.00 12.14 -7.38
CA ASP A 37 -2.27 13.19 -6.67
C ASP A 37 -2.65 13.18 -5.18
N ARG A 38 -3.93 13.02 -4.88
CA ARG A 38 -4.46 12.87 -3.52
C ARG A 38 -3.90 11.63 -2.81
N VAL A 39 -3.77 10.49 -3.50
CA VAL A 39 -3.11 9.30 -2.95
C VAL A 39 -1.63 9.60 -2.66
N GLY A 40 -0.95 10.31 -3.55
CA GLY A 40 0.44 10.74 -3.35
C GLY A 40 0.61 11.64 -2.13
N GLN A 41 -0.26 12.62 -1.94
CA GLN A 41 -0.23 13.50 -0.76
C GLN A 41 -0.39 12.72 0.54
N VAL A 42 -1.31 11.75 0.59
CA VAL A 42 -1.49 10.89 1.76
C VAL A 42 -0.25 10.02 1.99
N ALA A 43 0.35 9.48 0.93
CA ALA A 43 1.58 8.69 1.05
C ALA A 43 2.73 9.51 1.65
N VAL A 44 2.95 10.74 1.17
CA VAL A 44 3.95 11.66 1.73
C VAL A 44 3.66 11.98 3.20
N THR A 45 2.39 12.23 3.53
CA THR A 45 1.98 12.54 4.90
C THR A 45 2.22 11.37 5.86
N LEU A 46 2.09 10.13 5.38
CA LEU A 46 2.30 8.91 6.17
C LEU A 46 3.77 8.46 6.22
N GLN A 47 4.68 9.13 5.53
CA GLN A 47 6.10 8.76 5.50
C GLN A 47 6.73 8.63 6.90
N PRO A 48 6.52 9.55 7.87
CA PRO A 48 7.12 9.42 9.19
C PRO A 48 6.69 8.15 9.94
N LEU A 49 5.44 7.73 9.76
CA LEU A 49 4.94 6.49 10.35
C LEU A 49 5.61 5.27 9.72
N ALA A 50 5.78 5.27 8.40
CA ALA A 50 6.49 4.21 7.69
C ALA A 50 7.96 4.12 8.14
N ASP A 51 8.61 5.26 8.38
CA ASP A 51 9.99 5.31 8.86
C ASP A 51 10.13 4.73 10.28
N VAL A 52 9.20 5.04 11.19
CA VAL A 52 9.16 4.47 12.55
C VAL A 52 8.91 2.96 12.52
N LEU A 53 7.99 2.50 11.68
CA LEU A 53 7.73 1.06 11.50
C LEU A 53 8.98 0.34 10.96
N LYS A 54 9.69 0.96 10.01
CA LYS A 54 10.95 0.42 9.48
C LYS A 54 12.02 0.31 10.55
N GLN A 55 12.21 1.34 11.38
CA GLN A 55 13.16 1.29 12.50
C GLN A 55 12.80 0.16 13.48
N THR A 56 11.51 -0.01 13.77
CA THR A 56 11.01 -1.07 14.65
C THR A 56 11.29 -2.46 14.09
N LEU A 57 11.07 -2.66 12.79
CA LEU A 57 11.39 -3.90 12.09
C LEU A 57 12.89 -4.21 12.20
N LEU A 58 13.76 -3.24 11.88
CA LEU A 58 15.21 -3.43 11.89
C LEU A 58 15.80 -3.67 13.29
N ALA A 59 15.12 -3.26 14.36
CA ALA A 59 15.52 -3.54 15.73
C ALA A 59 15.16 -4.97 16.20
N SER A 60 14.35 -5.70 15.44
CA SER A 60 13.97 -7.07 15.77
C SER A 60 15.12 -8.05 15.48
N PRO A 61 15.39 -9.03 16.36
CA PRO A 61 16.42 -10.05 16.11
C PRO A 61 16.03 -11.00 14.97
N VAL A 62 14.72 -11.16 14.70
CA VAL A 62 14.19 -12.04 13.66
C VAL A 62 13.16 -11.27 12.84
N LEU A 63 13.27 -11.41 11.52
CA LEU A 63 12.35 -10.87 10.54
C LEU A 63 11.80 -12.00 9.69
N HIS A 64 10.49 -11.98 9.48
CA HIS A 64 9.82 -12.84 8.51
C HIS A 64 9.55 -12.00 7.26
N ALA A 65 9.98 -12.50 6.10
CA ALA A 65 9.73 -11.87 4.82
C ALA A 65 8.98 -12.85 3.91
N ASP A 66 7.91 -12.38 3.27
CA ASP A 66 7.18 -13.12 2.26
C ASP A 66 7.33 -12.39 0.90
N GLU A 67 7.71 -13.14 -0.13
CA GLU A 67 7.91 -12.65 -1.49
C GLU A 67 6.72 -13.01 -2.37
N THR A 68 6.02 -11.99 -2.87
CA THR A 68 4.93 -12.16 -3.83
C THR A 68 5.36 -11.63 -5.21
N PRO A 69 5.53 -12.48 -6.24
CA PRO A 69 5.84 -12.04 -7.59
C PRO A 69 4.63 -11.38 -8.25
N LEU A 70 4.84 -10.25 -8.91
CA LEU A 70 3.79 -9.46 -9.58
C LEU A 70 4.22 -9.04 -10.99
N PRO A 71 3.33 -9.11 -11.99
CA PRO A 71 3.58 -8.52 -13.31
C PRO A 71 3.40 -7.00 -13.25
N ILE A 72 4.40 -6.24 -13.67
CA ILE A 72 4.30 -4.78 -13.82
C ILE A 72 4.52 -4.41 -15.29
N LEU A 73 3.87 -3.33 -15.73
CA LEU A 73 4.08 -2.80 -17.08
C LEU A 73 5.52 -2.31 -17.23
N ALA A 74 6.19 -2.66 -18.34
CA ALA A 74 7.47 -2.09 -18.75
C ALA A 74 7.21 -1.03 -19.83
N PRO A 75 7.22 0.27 -19.49
CA PRO A 75 6.92 1.33 -20.45
C PRO A 75 7.84 1.25 -21.67
N GLY A 76 7.28 1.41 -22.87
CA GLY A 76 8.03 1.40 -24.14
C GLY A 76 8.32 0.02 -24.74
N LYS A 77 8.11 -1.08 -24.00
CA LYS A 77 8.39 -2.45 -24.51
C LYS A 77 7.15 -3.27 -24.88
N GLY A 78 5.94 -2.77 -24.56
CA GLY A 78 4.68 -3.50 -24.80
C GLY A 78 4.55 -4.82 -24.05
N GLN A 79 5.45 -5.09 -23.09
CA GLN A 79 5.53 -6.33 -22.33
C GLN A 79 5.43 -6.02 -20.82
N THR A 80 5.06 -7.04 -20.05
CA THR A 80 5.14 -7.00 -18.59
C THR A 80 6.50 -7.52 -18.13
N GLN A 81 7.11 -6.84 -17.18
CA GLN A 81 8.30 -7.33 -16.46
C GLN A 81 7.88 -7.90 -15.10
N ARG A 82 8.62 -8.91 -14.62
CA ARG A 82 8.40 -9.47 -13.28
C ARG A 82 8.96 -8.53 -12.23
N ALA A 83 8.13 -8.14 -11.28
CA ALA A 83 8.52 -7.45 -10.06
C ALA A 83 8.20 -8.32 -8.85
N TYR A 84 8.71 -7.90 -7.69
CA TYR A 84 8.50 -8.59 -6.42
C TYR A 84 7.98 -7.59 -5.41
N LEU A 85 6.97 -8.01 -4.66
CA LEU A 85 6.50 -7.32 -3.47
C LEU A 85 6.96 -8.14 -2.26
N TRP A 86 7.73 -7.52 -1.38
CA TRP A 86 8.12 -8.13 -0.11
C TRP A 86 7.27 -7.58 1.01
N THR A 87 6.59 -8.47 1.74
CA THR A 87 5.97 -8.12 3.01
C THR A 87 6.89 -8.55 4.14
N ILE A 88 7.13 -7.67 5.10
CA ILE A 88 8.05 -7.92 6.21
C ILE A 88 7.27 -7.74 7.51
N CYS A 89 7.35 -8.73 8.40
CA CYS A 89 6.85 -8.62 9.75
C CYS A 89 7.94 -9.03 10.75
N TYR A 90 7.90 -8.39 11.92
CA TYR A 90 8.73 -8.76 13.05
C TYR A 90 7.91 -9.48 14.10
N TRP A 91 8.57 -10.29 14.91
CA TRP A 91 7.94 -10.92 16.06
C TRP A 91 7.81 -9.91 17.23
N PRO A 92 6.60 -9.59 17.72
CA PRO A 92 6.44 -8.63 18.81
C PRO A 92 6.98 -9.19 20.13
N ARG A 93 7.83 -8.40 20.81
CA ARG A 93 8.46 -8.78 22.09
C ARG A 93 7.44 -9.16 23.18
N TYR A 94 6.24 -8.57 23.17
CA TYR A 94 5.22 -8.83 24.18
C TYR A 94 4.51 -10.19 24.01
N LEU A 95 4.56 -10.81 22.83
CA LEU A 95 4.05 -12.17 22.58
C LEU A 95 5.13 -13.25 22.81
N ALA A 96 6.40 -12.85 22.94
CA ALA A 96 7.51 -13.77 23.17
C ALA A 96 7.59 -14.31 24.61
N GLY A 97 6.79 -13.77 25.55
CA GLY A 97 6.75 -14.21 26.96
C GLY A 97 5.77 -15.36 27.24
N SER A 98 4.85 -15.67 26.33
CA SER A 98 3.95 -16.81 26.42
C SER A 98 4.65 -18.03 25.82
N GLY A 99 5.48 -18.68 26.64
CA GLY A 99 6.17 -19.91 26.28
C GLY A 99 5.18 -21.00 25.87
N VAL A 100 5.15 -21.32 24.59
CA VAL A 100 4.81 -22.64 24.09
C VAL A 100 5.89 -22.98 23.07
N LEU A 101 6.81 -23.83 23.52
CA LEU A 101 7.65 -24.67 22.67
C LEU A 101 6.78 -25.70 21.96
#